data_AF-A0A926F1Z2-F1
#
_entry.id   AF-A0A926F1Z2-F1
#
_cell.length_a   1.000
_cell.length_b   1.000
_cell.length_c   1.000
_cell.angle_alpha   90.00
_cell.angle_beta   90.00
_cell.angle_gamma   90.00
#
_symmetry.space_group_name_H-M   'P 1'
#
loop_
_entity.id
_entity.type
_entity.pdbx_description
1 polymer ?
#
loop_
_entity_poly.entity_id
_entity_poly.type
_entity_poly.pdbx_seq_one_letter_code
_entity_poly.pdbx_strand_id
1 'polypeptide(L)'
;MDYDKEISNLKENLEKAKALKYRAEARLEQLKKQEEELIEELNNLGVKPEELDIEIEKLTNEINNLFYEANKLLPRDLLEKK
;
A
#
# COMPACT_ATOMS: atom_id res chain seq x y z
N MET A 1 -48.61 -21.71 19.96
CA MET A 1 -48.08 -20.68 19.05
C MET A 1 -46.71 -20.29 19.57
N ASP A 2 -45.66 -20.57 18.81
CA ASP A 2 -44.26 -20.60 19.26
C ASP A 2 -43.57 -19.22 19.14
N TYR A 3 -44.34 -18.14 19.37
CA TYR A 3 -43.92 -16.76 19.11
C TYR A 3 -42.75 -16.31 19.99
N ASP A 4 -42.67 -16.80 21.22
CA ASP A 4 -41.55 -16.49 22.12
C ASP A 4 -40.22 -17.01 21.56
N LYS A 5 -40.25 -18.17 20.88
CA LYS A 5 -39.08 -18.76 20.23
C LYS A 5 -38.65 -17.96 19.00
N GLU A 6 -39.60 -17.48 18.20
CA GLU A 6 -39.30 -16.60 17.07
C GLU A 6 -38.73 -15.25 17.52
N ILE A 7 -39.29 -14.63 18.57
CA ILE A 7 -38.79 -13.38 19.13
C ILE A 7 -37.36 -13.55 19.67
N SER A 8 -37.09 -14.67 20.34
CA SER A 8 -35.75 -14.97 20.85
C SER A 8 -34.73 -15.14 19.71
N ASN A 9 -35.09 -15.88 18.65
CA ASN A 9 -34.25 -16.04 17.45
C ASN A 9 -33.98 -14.70 16.75
N LEU A 10 -35.00 -13.84 16.62
CA LEU A 10 -34.84 -12.51 16.04
C LEU A 10 -33.87 -11.64 16.85
N LYS A 11 -33.98 -11.69 18.19
CA LYS A 11 -33.09 -10.96 19.09
C LYS A 11 -31.64 -11.45 18.97
N GLU A 12 -31.42 -12.76 18.92
CA GLU A 12 -30.09 -13.34 18.74
C GLU A 12 -29.47 -12.97 17.39
N ASN A 13 -30.24 -13.04 16.32
CA ASN A 13 -29.79 -12.64 14.98
C ASN A 13 -29.47 -11.14 14.92
N LEU A 14 -30.25 -10.29 15.60
CA LEU A 14 -29.98 -8.87 15.70
C LEU A 14 -28.67 -8.58 16.46
N GLU A 15 -28.38 -9.29 17.54
CA GLU A 15 -27.10 -9.15 18.25
C GLU A 15 -25.91 -9.59 17.40
N LYS A 16 -26.03 -10.72 16.69
CA LYS A 16 -25.01 -11.18 15.74
C LYS A 16 -24.76 -10.14 14.65
N ALA A 17 -25.81 -9.56 14.08
CA ALA A 17 -25.72 -8.52 13.06
C ALA A 17 -25.04 -7.26 13.60
N LYS A 18 -25.38 -6.82 14.82
CA LYS A 18 -24.71 -5.69 15.49
C LYS A 18 -23.23 -5.97 15.69
N ALA A 19 -22.87 -7.15 16.22
CA ALA A 19 -21.47 -7.52 16.44
C ALA A 19 -20.67 -7.62 15.13
N LEU A 20 -21.30 -8.05 14.02
CA LEU A 20 -20.69 -8.03 12.70
C LEU A 20 -20.47 -6.60 12.20
N LYS A 21 -21.47 -5.72 12.35
CA LYS A 21 -21.38 -4.31 11.97
C LYS A 21 -20.25 -3.60 12.71
N TYR A 22 -20.17 -3.73 14.04
CA TYR A 22 -19.11 -3.11 14.83
C TYR A 22 -17.71 -3.58 14.40
N ARG A 23 -17.54 -4.87 14.12
CA ARG A 23 -16.26 -5.40 13.61
C ARG A 23 -15.90 -4.85 12.24
N ALA A 24 -16.89 -4.71 11.35
CA ALA A 24 -16.68 -4.14 10.03
C ALA A 24 -16.31 -2.65 10.11
N GLU A 25 -16.98 -1.88 10.98
CA GLU A 25 -16.67 -0.47 11.22
C GLU A 25 -15.25 -0.29 11.78
N ALA A 26 -14.86 -1.06 12.79
CA ALA A 26 -13.51 -1.02 13.35
C ALA A 26 -12.44 -1.38 12.31
N ARG A 27 -12.70 -2.39 11.47
CA ARG A 27 -11.78 -2.77 10.39
C ARG A 27 -11.67 -1.68 9.32
N LEU A 28 -12.78 -1.02 8.98
CA LEU A 28 -12.79 0.08 8.02
C LEU A 28 -11.98 1.27 8.55
N GLU A 29 -12.16 1.63 9.82
CA GLU A 29 -11.40 2.69 10.47
C GLU A 29 -9.90 2.39 10.46
N GLN A 30 -9.51 1.15 10.79
CA GLN A 30 -8.12 0.72 10.72
C GLN A 30 -7.54 0.83 9.30
N LEU A 31 -8.29 0.38 8.28
CA LEU A 31 -7.84 0.45 6.88
C LEU A 31 -7.68 1.88 6.40
N LYS A 32 -8.61 2.78 6.75
CA LYS A 32 -8.49 4.20 6.43
C LYS A 32 -7.26 4.84 7.03
N LYS A 33 -6.96 4.52 8.30
CA LYS A 33 -5.75 5.01 8.94
C LYS A 33 -4.48 4.53 8.22
N GLN A 34 -4.44 3.26 7.82
CA GLN A 34 -3.32 2.71 7.05
C GLN A 34 -3.18 3.39 5.68
N GLU A 35 -4.30 3.67 5.00
CA GLU A 35 -4.30 4.39 3.73
C GLU A 35 -3.76 5.81 3.89
N GLU A 36 -4.20 6.54 4.93
CA GLU A 36 -3.69 7.89 5.24
C GLU A 36 -2.18 7.88 5.53
N GLU A 37 -1.70 6.94 6.35
CA GLU A 37 -0.27 6.77 6.66
C GLU A 37 0.55 6.52 5.37
N LEU A 38 0.08 5.65 4.48
CA LEU A 38 0.75 5.37 3.20
C LEU A 38 0.76 6.61 2.28
N ILE A 39 -0.33 7.37 2.22
CA ILE A 39 -0.40 8.60 1.43
C ILE A 39 0.55 9.67 1.99
N GLU A 40 0.65 9.81 3.31
CA GLU A 40 1.61 10.72 3.93
C GLU A 40 3.06 10.31 3.63
N GLU A 41 3.40 9.01 3.70
CA GLU A 41 4.73 8.51 3.32
C GLU A 41 5.06 8.83 1.86
N LEU A 42 4.11 8.59 0.94
CA LEU A 42 4.27 8.91 -0.48
C LEU A 42 4.47 10.41 -0.71
N ASN A 43 3.66 11.25 -0.06
CA ASN A 43 3.81 12.70 -0.12
C ASN A 43 5.16 13.19 0.45
N ASN A 44 5.65 12.58 1.52
CA ASN A 44 6.98 12.87 2.09
C ASN A 44 8.12 12.51 1.14
N LEU A 45 7.93 11.47 0.32
CA LEU A 45 8.85 11.12 -0.77
C LEU A 45 8.69 12.03 -2.01
N GLY A 46 7.70 12.93 -2.01
CA GLY A 46 7.41 13.84 -3.12
C GLY A 46 6.75 13.16 -4.32
N VAL A 47 6.19 11.96 -4.12
CA VAL A 47 5.60 11.13 -5.18
C VAL A 47 4.13 10.91 -4.88
N LYS A 48 3.26 11.12 -5.87
CA LYS A 48 1.84 10.79 -5.71
C LYS A 48 1.59 9.29 -5.90
N PRO A 49 0.58 8.71 -5.24
CA PRO A 49 0.23 7.30 -5.42
C PRO A 49 0.02 6.92 -6.89
N GLU A 50 -0.59 7.79 -7.69
CA GLU A 50 -0.88 7.54 -9.11
C GLU A 50 0.38 7.62 -10.00
N GLU A 51 1.44 8.26 -9.51
CA GLU A 51 2.69 8.51 -10.23
C GLU A 51 3.82 7.57 -9.78
N LEU A 52 3.57 6.71 -8.78
CA LEU A 52 4.58 5.85 -8.16
C LEU A 52 5.28 4.94 -9.17
N ASP A 53 4.51 4.26 -10.03
CA ASP A 53 5.06 3.36 -11.05
C ASP A 53 5.92 4.11 -12.08
N ILE A 54 5.48 5.31 -12.48
CA ILE A 54 6.19 6.16 -13.44
C ILE A 54 7.50 6.67 -12.83
N GLU A 55 7.49 7.07 -11.56
CA GLU A 55 8.69 7.55 -10.89
C GLU A 55 9.70 6.42 -10.68
N ILE A 56 9.24 5.19 -10.36
CA ILE A 56 10.10 3.99 -10.30
C ILE A 56 10.77 3.73 -11.66
N GLU A 57 10.01 3.77 -12.76
CA GLU A 57 10.55 3.56 -14.11
C GLU A 57 11.57 4.64 -14.48
N LYS A 58 11.26 5.91 -14.19
CA LYS A 58 12.14 7.04 -14.44
C LYS A 58 13.46 6.93 -13.68
N LEU A 59 13.40 6.66 -12.37
CA LEU A 59 14.59 6.46 -11.55
C LEU A 59 15.42 5.25 -12.01
N THR A 60 14.77 4.16 -12.41
CA THR A 60 15.44 2.97 -12.95
C THR A 60 16.22 3.29 -14.23
N ASN A 61 15.61 4.05 -15.14
CA ASN A 61 16.25 4.49 -16.37
C ASN A 61 17.42 5.44 -16.09
N GLU A 62 17.26 6.36 -15.14
CA GLU A 62 18.32 7.28 -14.73
C GLU A 62 19.51 6.53 -14.12
N ILE A 63 19.27 5.53 -13.27
CA ILE A 63 20.30 4.64 -12.74
C ILE A 63 21.06 3.93 -13.87
N ASN A 64 20.35 3.34 -14.83
CA ASN A 64 20.97 2.65 -15.96
C ASN A 64 21.84 3.60 -16.82
N ASN A 65 21.36 4.82 -17.06
CA ASN A 65 22.11 5.83 -17.79
C ASN A 65 23.37 6.25 -17.03
N LEU A 66 23.27 6.51 -15.73
CA LEU A 66 24.42 6.85 -14.88
C LEU A 66 25.45 5.71 -14.86
N PHE A 67 25.01 4.45 -14.78
CA PHE A 67 25.90 3.30 -14.89
C PHE A 67 26.58 3.23 -16.26
N TYR A 68 25.87 3.50 -17.34
CA TYR A 68 26.44 3.52 -18.68
C TYR A 68 27.47 4.64 -18.83
N GLU A 69 27.16 5.85 -18.37
CA GLU A 69 28.08 6.98 -18.39
C GLU A 69 29.31 6.72 -17.53
N ALA A 70 29.16 6.21 -16.31
CA ALA A 70 30.26 5.84 -15.44
C ALA A 70 31.17 4.80 -16.10
N ASN A 71 30.61 3.77 -16.73
CA ASN A 71 31.38 2.76 -17.47
C ASN A 71 32.13 3.33 -18.69
N LYS A 72 31.57 4.35 -19.35
CA LYS A 72 32.19 5.03 -20.50
C LYS A 72 33.30 5.98 -20.07
N LEU A 73 33.11 6.63 -18.93
CA LEU A 73 34.08 7.54 -18.32
C LEU A 73 35.21 6.78 -17.62
N LEU A 74 34.98 5.53 -17.22
CA LEU A 74 36.02 4.61 -16.75
C LEU A 74 36.92 4.22 -17.93
N PRO A 75 38.20 4.64 -17.94
CA PRO A 75 39.14 4.21 -18.96
C PRO A 75 39.46 2.72 -18.73
N ARG A 76 38.73 1.84 -19.42
CA ARG A 76 38.97 0.39 -19.40
C ARG A 76 40.40 0.04 -19.83
N ASP A 77 41.01 0.90 -20.65
CA ASP A 77 42.42 0.82 -21.08
C ASP A 77 43.44 0.95 -19.93
N LEU A 78 43.07 1.53 -18.78
CA LEU A 78 43.94 1.66 -17.60
C LEU A 78 43.75 0.50 -16.61
N LEU A 79 42.65 -0.25 -16.69
CA LEU A 79 42.35 -1.39 -15.82
C LEU A 79 42.94 -2.71 -16.36
N GLU A 80 43.24 -2.81 -17.66
CA GLU A 80 43.86 -4.00 -18.28
C GLU A 80 45.40 -3.97 -18.35
N LYS A 81 46.08 -3.01 -17.70
CA LYS A 81 47.54 -3.06 -17.58
C LYS A 81 48.00 -3.62 -16.22
N LYS A 82 48.31 -4.92 -16.29
CA LYS A 82 49.04 -5.82 -15.37
C LYS A 82 48.23 -6.57 -14.31
#